data_AF-A0AA95L2M1-F1
#
_entry.id   AF-A0AA95L2M1-F1
#
_cell.length_a   1.000
_cell.length_b   1.000
_cell.length_c   1.000
_cell.angle_alpha   90.00
_cell.angle_beta   90.00
_cell.angle_gamma   90.00
#
_symmetry.space_group_name_H-M   'P 1'
#
loop_
_entity.id
_entity.type
_entity.pdbx_description
1 polymer ?
#
loop_
_entity_poly.entity_id
_entity_poly.type
_entity_poly.pdbx_seq_one_letter_code
_entity_poly.pdbx_strand_id
1 'polypeptide(L)'
;MGRRLKHVKENDLAHGQWERWLREEVDIHPRVAQMHMKVAETPGLKTRTSSQMGLDALYLIATLPPEERTREHTLKSGVTKTVDEMTVRELREVKAALKKERERGNKRKYAHRKRKLTTNWSAALLAQCATRLRKLNTLRFAKKTQTHGGHPRACA
;
A
#
# COMPACT_ATOMS: atom_id res chain seq x y z
N MET A 1 26.60 17.01 6.13
CA MET A 1 25.70 18.01 5.54
C MET A 1 24.22 17.72 5.76
N GLY A 2 23.69 16.54 5.41
CA GLY A 2 22.24 16.28 5.53
C GLY A 2 21.60 16.53 6.90
N ARG A 3 22.28 16.18 8.01
CA ARG A 3 21.78 16.47 9.37
C ARG A 3 21.61 17.97 9.66
N ARG A 4 22.56 18.79 9.20
CA ARG A 4 22.52 20.25 9.38
C ARG A 4 21.39 20.87 8.54
N LEU A 5 21.24 20.43 7.30
CA LEU A 5 20.14 20.87 6.43
C LEU A 5 18.77 20.52 7.04
N LYS A 6 18.63 19.33 7.63
CA LYS A 6 17.40 18.95 8.33
C LYS A 6 17.10 19.85 9.53
N HIS A 7 18.11 20.12 10.35
CA HIS A 7 17.97 20.99 11.52
C HIS A 7 17.51 22.41 11.13
N VAL A 8 18.17 23.03 10.16
CA VAL A 8 17.82 24.37 9.68
C VAL A 8 16.40 24.41 9.12
N LYS A 9 16.00 23.38 8.36
CA LYS A 9 14.65 23.27 7.80
C LYS A 9 13.56 23.19 8.88
N GLU A 10 13.84 22.51 9.99
CA GLU A 10 12.85 22.22 11.04
C GLU A 10 12.80 23.31 12.12
N ASN A 11 13.90 24.03 12.36
CA ASN A 11 14.01 24.95 13.51
C ASN A 11 14.11 26.43 13.09
N ASP A 12 14.77 26.75 11.97
CA ASP A 12 15.13 28.13 11.65
C ASP A 12 14.27 28.76 10.55
N LEU A 13 13.58 27.94 9.72
CA LEU A 13 12.87 28.42 8.53
C LEU A 13 11.35 28.21 8.58
N ALA A 14 10.62 29.25 8.18
CA ALA A 14 9.19 29.18 7.94
C ALA A 14 8.85 28.35 6.68
N HIS A 15 7.63 27.77 6.66
CA HIS A 15 7.14 26.98 5.54
C HIS A 15 7.20 27.78 4.23
N GLY A 16 7.84 27.22 3.19
CA GLY A 16 8.00 27.86 1.89
C GLY A 16 9.31 28.64 1.68
N GLN A 17 10.04 29.02 2.74
CA GLN A 17 11.32 29.73 2.59
C GLN A 17 12.52 28.82 2.31
N TRP A 18 12.36 27.51 2.56
CA TRP A 18 13.42 26.51 2.40
C TRP A 18 14.08 26.52 1.02
N GLU A 19 13.28 26.56 -0.05
CA GLU A 19 13.81 26.47 -1.41
C GLU A 19 14.57 27.74 -1.83
N ARG A 20 14.12 28.89 -1.32
CA ARG A 20 14.75 30.20 -1.54
C ARG A 20 16.10 30.26 -0.82
N TRP A 21 16.11 29.91 0.47
CA TRP A 21 17.33 29.86 1.27
C TRP A 21 18.40 28.93 0.68
N LEU A 22 18.01 27.76 0.18
CA LEU A 22 18.95 26.85 -0.47
C LEU A 22 19.61 27.44 -1.72
N ARG A 23 18.87 28.23 -2.51
CA ARG A 23 19.38 28.85 -3.74
C ARG A 23 20.18 30.12 -3.47
N GLU A 24 19.73 30.95 -2.54
CA GLU A 24 20.32 32.28 -2.29
C GLU A 24 21.50 32.21 -1.31
N GLU A 25 21.42 31.38 -0.25
CA GLU A 25 22.42 31.38 0.83
C GLU A 25 23.41 30.21 0.75
N VAL A 26 22.96 29.05 0.27
CA VAL A 26 23.76 27.79 0.31
C VAL A 26 24.26 27.36 -1.06
N ASP A 27 23.67 27.88 -2.14
CA ASP A 27 23.93 27.50 -3.53
C ASP A 27 23.84 25.98 -3.78
N ILE A 28 22.80 25.34 -3.24
CA ILE A 28 22.54 23.91 -3.43
C ILE A 28 21.18 23.70 -4.09
N HIS A 29 21.18 22.88 -5.15
CA HIS A 29 19.93 22.48 -5.78
C HIS A 29 19.01 21.73 -4.77
N PRO A 30 17.71 22.09 -4.64
CA PRO A 30 16.80 21.53 -3.65
C PRO A 30 16.75 19.99 -3.63
N ARG A 31 16.82 19.37 -4.81
CA ARG A 31 16.87 17.91 -4.94
C ARG A 31 18.08 17.28 -4.25
N VAL A 32 19.26 17.88 -4.39
CA VAL A 32 20.51 17.37 -3.80
C VAL A 32 20.45 17.52 -2.27
N ALA A 33 19.95 18.66 -1.79
CA ALA A 33 19.71 18.88 -0.36
C ALA A 33 18.75 17.83 0.23
N GLN A 34 17.62 17.56 -0.44
CA GLN A 34 16.67 16.53 -0.02
C GLN A 34 17.28 15.14 0.00
N MET A 35 18.09 14.79 -1.00
CA MET A 35 18.81 13.50 -1.03
C MET A 35 19.76 13.37 0.15
N HIS A 36 20.56 14.41 0.43
CA HIS A 36 21.44 14.43 1.59
C HIS A 36 20.68 14.30 2.91
N MET A 37 19.56 15.02 3.06
CA MET A 37 18.69 14.90 4.24
C MET A 37 18.16 13.47 4.40
N LYS A 38 17.70 12.85 3.32
CA LYS A 38 17.15 11.49 3.36
C LYS A 38 18.19 10.44 3.75
N VAL A 39 19.40 10.55 3.20
CA VAL A 39 20.53 9.68 3.56
C VAL A 39 20.91 9.88 5.02
N ALA A 40 20.95 11.12 5.50
CA ALA A 40 21.30 11.44 6.89
C ALA A 40 20.25 10.98 7.92
N GLU A 41 18.97 10.95 7.53
CA GLU A 41 17.88 10.46 8.36
C GLU A 41 17.89 8.94 8.53
N THR A 42 18.48 8.21 7.59
CA THR A 42 18.39 6.76 7.56
C THR A 42 19.44 6.14 8.48
N PRO A 43 19.07 5.56 9.65
CA PRO A 43 20.02 4.87 10.50
C PRO A 43 20.50 3.57 9.81
N GLY A 44 21.77 3.23 9.98
CA GLY A 44 22.33 1.95 9.52
C GLY A 44 23.07 1.96 8.17
N LEU A 45 23.15 3.09 7.46
CA LEU A 45 24.15 3.21 6.39
C LEU A 45 25.56 3.24 7.01
N LYS A 46 26.25 2.09 7.00
CA LYS A 46 27.59 1.94 7.57
C LYS A 46 28.55 2.91 6.87
N THR A 47 29.10 3.85 7.63
CA THR A 47 29.90 4.97 7.12
C THR A 47 31.19 4.50 6.42
N ARG A 48 31.75 3.33 6.81
CA ARG A 48 32.98 2.77 6.24
C ARG A 48 32.80 2.17 4.84
N THR A 49 31.79 1.32 4.63
CA THR A 49 31.50 0.69 3.32
C THR A 49 30.90 1.70 2.34
N SER A 50 30.11 2.65 2.86
CA SER A 50 29.42 3.66 2.06
C SER A 50 30.29 4.86 1.64
N SER A 51 31.53 4.96 2.14
CA SER A 51 32.44 6.08 1.83
C SER A 51 32.82 6.15 0.34
N GLN A 52 32.82 5.03 -0.37
CA GLN A 52 33.13 4.96 -1.80
C GLN A 52 31.89 5.11 -2.69
N MET A 53 30.69 5.17 -2.11
CA MET A 53 29.43 5.22 -2.87
C MET A 53 29.00 6.65 -3.15
N GLY A 54 28.60 6.92 -4.39
CA GLY A 54 28.02 8.21 -4.77
C GLY A 54 26.68 8.50 -4.10
N LEU A 55 26.30 9.79 -4.00
CA LEU A 55 25.06 10.24 -3.37
C LEU A 55 23.80 9.53 -3.92
N ASP A 56 23.76 9.27 -5.23
CA ASP A 56 22.67 8.56 -5.88
C ASP A 56 22.50 7.13 -5.37
N ALA A 57 23.61 6.41 -5.20
CA ALA A 57 23.58 5.05 -4.66
C ALA A 57 23.06 5.06 -3.22
N LEU A 58 23.61 5.96 -2.39
CA LEU A 58 23.18 6.13 -1.00
C LEU A 58 21.70 6.48 -0.89
N TYR A 59 21.21 7.38 -1.75
CA TYR A 59 19.81 7.75 -1.79
C TYR A 59 18.92 6.57 -2.18
N LEU A 60 19.32 5.77 -3.17
CA LEU A 60 18.57 4.57 -3.55
C LEU A 60 18.47 3.59 -2.38
N ILE A 61 19.58 3.31 -1.69
CA ILE A 61 19.61 2.44 -0.51
C ILE A 61 18.73 3.01 0.61
N ALA A 62 18.82 4.30 0.88
CA ALA A 62 18.00 4.98 1.89
C ALA A 62 16.49 4.89 1.62
N THR A 63 16.08 4.81 0.34
CA THR A 63 14.67 4.65 -0.03
C THR A 63 14.14 3.22 0.04
N LEU A 64 15.02 2.22 0.14
CA LEU A 64 14.62 0.83 0.34
C LEU A 64 14.24 0.58 1.81
N PRO A 65 13.26 -0.29 2.11
CA PRO A 65 12.93 -0.67 3.47
C PRO A 65 14.11 -1.41 4.13
N PRO A 66 14.29 -1.28 5.45
CA PRO A 66 15.46 -1.81 6.15
C PRO A 66 15.60 -3.33 6.02
N GLU A 67 14.48 -4.06 5.98
CA GLU A 67 14.44 -5.52 5.82
C GLU A 67 15.02 -6.01 4.48
N GLU A 68 14.91 -5.20 3.42
CA GLU A 68 15.40 -5.57 2.09
C GLU A 68 16.87 -5.20 1.90
N ARG A 69 17.46 -4.37 2.76
CA ARG A 69 18.87 -3.97 2.66
C ARG A 69 19.83 -5.07 3.07
N THR A 70 19.44 -5.87 4.06
CA THR A 70 20.24 -6.99 4.57
C THR A 70 20.02 -8.28 3.80
N ARG A 71 18.94 -8.37 3.01
CA ARG A 71 18.67 -9.52 2.16
C ARG A 71 19.55 -9.51 0.92
N GLU A 72 19.97 -10.70 0.51
CA GLU A 72 20.60 -10.91 -0.79
C GLU A 72 19.54 -10.84 -1.88
N HIS A 73 19.85 -10.17 -2.99
CA HIS A 73 18.98 -10.11 -4.16
C HIS A 73 19.66 -10.79 -5.35
N THR A 74 18.91 -11.64 -6.04
CA THR A 74 19.35 -12.23 -7.30
C THR A 74 19.14 -11.22 -8.43
N LEU A 75 20.23 -10.82 -9.06
CA LEU A 75 20.21 -9.90 -10.20
C LEU A 75 19.86 -10.65 -11.49
N LYS A 76 19.51 -9.92 -12.55
CA LYS A 76 19.26 -10.51 -13.87
C LYS A 76 20.51 -11.15 -14.50
N SER A 77 21.70 -10.72 -14.06
CA SER A 77 22.99 -11.32 -14.43
C SER A 77 23.23 -12.69 -13.78
N GLY A 78 22.35 -13.14 -12.86
CA GLY A 78 22.50 -14.40 -12.13
C GLY A 78 23.37 -14.29 -10.88
N VAL A 79 24.00 -13.15 -10.62
CA VAL A 79 24.82 -12.92 -9.43
C VAL A 79 23.93 -12.52 -8.26
N THR A 80 24.12 -13.17 -7.10
CA THR A 80 23.55 -12.75 -5.82
C THR A 80 24.49 -11.75 -5.17
N LYS A 81 23.99 -10.56 -4.87
CA LYS A 81 24.75 -9.51 -4.16
C LYS A 81 23.92 -8.95 -3.02
N THR A 82 24.62 -8.38 -2.05
CA THR A 82 23.99 -7.52 -1.05
C THR A 82 23.83 -6.10 -1.60
N VAL A 83 22.87 -5.35 -1.05
CA VAL A 83 22.53 -3.99 -1.52
C VAL A 83 23.73 -3.02 -1.46
N ASP A 84 24.65 -3.24 -0.51
CA ASP A 84 25.83 -2.39 -0.32
C ASP A 84 26.90 -2.57 -1.42
N GLU A 85 26.91 -3.71 -2.13
CA GLU A 85 27.89 -4.04 -3.17
C GLU A 85 27.36 -3.82 -4.59
N MET A 86 26.08 -3.48 -4.72
CA MET A 86 25.42 -3.27 -6.00
C MET A 86 25.74 -1.89 -6.59
N THR A 87 25.77 -1.85 -7.91
CA THR A 87 25.84 -0.59 -8.68
C THR A 87 24.48 0.11 -8.68
N VAL A 88 24.48 1.42 -9.00
CA VAL A 88 23.26 2.24 -9.10
C VAL A 88 22.21 1.64 -10.03
N ARG A 89 22.66 1.04 -11.15
CA ARG A 89 21.76 0.42 -12.13
C ARG A 89 21.09 -0.82 -11.54
N GLU A 90 21.87 -1.71 -10.92
CA GLU A 90 21.37 -2.90 -10.24
C GLU A 90 20.36 -2.54 -9.13
N LEU A 91 20.65 -1.51 -8.32
CA LEU A 91 19.74 -1.01 -7.28
C LEU A 91 18.39 -0.53 -7.84
N ARG A 92 18.41 0.16 -8.99
CA ARG A 92 17.17 0.59 -9.67
C ARG A 92 16.36 -0.60 -10.15
N GLU A 93 17.01 -1.65 -10.63
CA GLU A 93 16.35 -2.87 -11.09
C GLU A 93 15.70 -3.64 -9.92
N VAL A 94 16.42 -3.82 -8.81
CA VAL A 94 15.90 -4.44 -7.58
C VAL A 94 14.68 -3.67 -7.07
N LYS A 95 14.79 -2.34 -6.96
CA LYS A 95 13.68 -1.48 -6.52
C LYS A 95 12.46 -1.58 -7.44
N ALA A 96 12.68 -1.65 -8.76
CA ALA A 96 11.60 -1.81 -9.72
C ALA A 96 10.91 -3.18 -9.60
N ALA A 97 11.67 -4.25 -9.38
CA ALA A 97 11.14 -5.60 -9.18
C ALA A 97 10.25 -5.68 -7.93
N LEU A 98 10.74 -5.15 -6.80
CA LEU A 98 10.01 -5.11 -5.53
C LEU A 98 8.71 -4.30 -5.62
N LYS A 99 8.76 -3.14 -6.29
CA LYS A 99 7.57 -2.33 -6.55
C LYS A 99 6.52 -3.13 -7.33
N LYS A 100 6.95 -3.83 -8.39
CA LYS A 100 6.06 -4.64 -9.24
C LYS A 100 5.43 -5.79 -8.45
N GLU A 101 6.18 -6.45 -7.58
CA GLU A 101 5.67 -7.49 -6.69
C GLU A 101 4.62 -6.94 -5.72
N ARG A 102 4.93 -5.82 -5.05
CA ARG A 102 4.01 -5.17 -4.12
C ARG A 102 2.70 -4.75 -4.79
N GLU A 103 2.78 -4.19 -5.99
CA GLU A 103 1.61 -3.83 -6.79
C GLU A 103 0.76 -5.06 -7.16
N ARG A 104 1.39 -6.16 -7.56
CA ARG A 104 0.69 -7.44 -7.83
C ARG A 104 0.00 -7.96 -6.56
N GLY A 105 0.69 -7.94 -5.42
CA GLY A 105 0.12 -8.32 -4.13
C GLY A 105 -1.09 -7.46 -3.74
N ASN A 106 -0.99 -6.14 -3.90
CA ASN A 106 -2.08 -5.21 -3.64
C ASN A 106 -3.28 -5.44 -4.57
N LYS A 107 -3.04 -5.65 -5.87
CA LYS A 107 -4.08 -6.00 -6.85
C LYS A 107 -4.79 -7.30 -6.46
N ARG A 108 -4.04 -8.33 -6.05
CA ARG A 108 -4.59 -9.60 -5.54
C ARG A 108 -5.47 -9.39 -4.30
N LYS A 109 -5.00 -8.62 -3.31
CA LYS A 109 -5.76 -8.29 -2.09
C LYS A 109 -7.04 -7.50 -2.42
N TYR A 110 -6.96 -6.52 -3.30
CA TYR A 110 -8.12 -5.74 -3.75
C TYR A 110 -9.14 -6.63 -4.47
N ALA A 111 -8.69 -7.49 -5.39
CA ALA A 111 -9.56 -8.44 -6.11
C ALA A 111 -10.21 -9.45 -5.16
N HIS A 112 -9.48 -9.92 -4.15
CA HIS A 112 -10.02 -10.79 -3.10
C HIS A 112 -11.10 -10.09 -2.28
N ARG A 113 -10.82 -8.86 -1.81
CA ARG A 113 -11.79 -8.05 -1.07
C ARG A 113 -13.05 -7.79 -1.90
N LYS A 114 -12.89 -7.40 -3.17
CA LYS A 114 -14.01 -7.17 -4.09
C LYS A 114 -14.85 -8.43 -4.27
N ARG A 115 -14.22 -9.60 -4.49
CA ARG A 115 -14.92 -10.90 -4.58
C ARG A 115 -15.73 -11.19 -3.31
N LYS A 116 -15.13 -11.03 -2.13
CA LYS A 116 -15.81 -11.23 -0.84
C LYS A 116 -17.03 -10.31 -0.68
N LEU A 117 -16.91 -9.03 -1.01
CA LEU A 117 -18.04 -8.09 -0.97
C LEU A 117 -19.14 -8.54 -1.93
N THR A 118 -18.80 -8.91 -3.17
CA THR A 118 -19.81 -9.34 -4.15
C THR A 118 -20.54 -10.61 -3.71
N THR A 119 -19.83 -11.61 -3.16
CA THR A 119 -20.47 -12.83 -2.62
C THR A 119 -21.30 -12.56 -1.37
N ASN A 120 -20.84 -11.66 -0.49
CA ASN A 120 -21.60 -11.31 0.71
C ASN A 120 -22.89 -10.55 0.34
N TRP A 121 -22.78 -9.59 -0.58
CA TRP A 121 -23.93 -8.83 -1.06
C TRP A 121 -24.94 -9.71 -1.81
N SER A 122 -24.48 -10.63 -2.67
CA SER A 122 -25.37 -11.59 -3.32
C SER A 122 -26.01 -12.57 -2.33
N ALA A 123 -25.27 -13.07 -1.33
CA ALA A 123 -25.81 -13.91 -0.27
C ALA A 123 -26.88 -13.17 0.57
N ALA A 124 -26.64 -11.90 0.89
CA ALA A 124 -27.61 -11.05 1.59
C ALA A 124 -28.91 -10.86 0.77
N LEU A 125 -28.77 -10.63 -0.54
CA LEU A 125 -29.91 -10.51 -1.45
C LEU A 125 -30.71 -11.82 -1.52
N LEU A 126 -30.04 -12.96 -1.66
CA LEU A 126 -30.67 -14.29 -1.67
C LEU A 126 -31.39 -14.58 -0.35
N ALA A 127 -30.79 -14.23 0.79
CA ALA A 127 -31.41 -14.39 2.11
C ALA A 127 -32.68 -13.53 2.26
N GLN A 128 -32.65 -12.28 1.80
CA GLN A 128 -33.84 -11.40 1.77
C GLN A 128 -34.95 -11.98 0.89
N CYS A 129 -34.60 -12.47 -0.31
CA CYS A 129 -35.56 -13.08 -1.24
C CYS A 129 -36.19 -14.35 -0.64
N ALA A 130 -35.38 -15.24 -0.04
CA ALA A 130 -35.85 -16.44 0.63
C ALA A 130 -36.79 -16.11 1.81
N THR A 131 -36.51 -15.05 2.56
CA THR A 131 -37.36 -14.59 3.67
C THR A 131 -38.71 -14.06 3.16
N ARG A 132 -38.69 -13.28 2.07
CA ARG A 132 -39.89 -12.76 1.42
C ARG A 132 -40.76 -13.89 0.86
N LEU A 133 -40.15 -14.88 0.21
CA LEU A 133 -40.85 -16.08 -0.27
C LEU A 133 -41.48 -16.87 0.88
N ARG A 134 -40.79 -17.03 2.01
CA ARG A 134 -41.33 -17.70 3.20
C ARG A 134 -42.59 -17.00 3.72
N LYS A 135 -42.58 -15.66 3.82
CA LYS A 135 -43.76 -14.86 4.21
C LYS A 135 -44.92 -14.98 3.23
N LEU A 136 -44.64 -14.94 1.91
CA LEU A 136 -45.69 -15.10 0.90
C LEU A 136 -46.32 -16.49 0.97
N ASN A 137 -45.51 -17.53 1.21
CA ASN A 137 -45.99 -18.88 1.31
C ASN A 137 -46.88 -19.07 2.56
N THR A 138 -46.46 -18.58 3.74
CA THR A 138 -47.29 -18.65 4.95
C THR A 138 -48.63 -17.92 4.78
N LEU A 139 -48.63 -16.75 4.14
CA LEU A 139 -49.86 -16.02 3.81
C LEU A 139 -50.76 -16.77 2.82
N ARG A 140 -50.16 -17.46 1.84
CA ARG A 140 -50.89 -18.29 0.87
C ARG A 140 -51.53 -19.52 1.54
N PHE A 141 -50.81 -20.17 2.46
CA PHE A 141 -51.37 -21.26 3.28
C PHE A 141 -52.51 -20.78 4.18
N ALA A 142 -52.35 -19.62 4.84
CA ALA A 142 -53.39 -19.03 5.69
C ALA A 142 -54.68 -18.64 4.93
N LYS A 143 -54.57 -18.20 3.67
CA LYS A 143 -55.75 -17.92 2.83
C LYS A 143 -56.45 -19.21 2.36
N LYS A 144 -55.70 -20.29 2.08
CA LYS A 144 -56.26 -21.56 1.60
C LYS A 144 -57.05 -22.31 2.67
N THR A 145 -56.70 -22.16 3.95
CA THR A 145 -57.47 -22.74 5.06
C THR A 145 -58.80 -22.02 5.29
N GLN A 146 -58.92 -20.74 4.91
CA GLN A 146 -60.17 -19.98 5.03
C GLN A 146 -61.18 -20.29 3.91
N THR A 147 -60.72 -20.60 2.70
CA THR A 147 -61.61 -20.86 1.55
C THR A 147 -62.26 -22.24 1.54
N HIS A 148 -61.76 -23.21 2.33
CA HIS A 148 -62.34 -24.54 2.46
C HIS A 148 -63.27 -24.73 3.68
N GLY A 149 -63.50 -23.67 4.48
CA GLY A 149 -64.31 -23.70 5.69
C GLY A 149 -65.72 -23.10 5.54
N GLY A 150 -66.37 -23.24 4.39
CA GLY A 150 -67.63 -22.53 4.09
C GLY A 150 -68.75 -23.40 3.52
N HIS A 151 -69.42 -24.21 4.35
CA HIS A 151 -70.88 -24.40 4.27
C HIS A 151 -71.43 -25.12 5.53
N PRO A 152 -71.99 -24.41 6.51
CA PRO A 152 -73.04 -24.99 7.33
C PRO A 152 -74.34 -24.90 6.51
N ARG A 153 -74.82 -26.04 5.99
CA ARG A 153 -76.23 -26.15 5.60
C ARG A 153 -77.07 -25.94 6.87
N ALA A 154 -77.60 -24.74 7.04
CA ALA A 154 -78.67 -24.50 7.99
C ALA A 154 -79.94 -25.15 7.41
N CYS A 155 -80.30 -26.33 7.92
CA CYS A 155 -81.64 -26.89 7.75
C CYS A 155 -82.45 -26.51 8.99
N ALA A 156 -83.45 -25.65 8.78
CA ALA A 156 -84.65 -25.56 9.59
C ALA A 156 -85.75 -26.38 8.89
#